data_AF-D5ZRZ1-F1
#
_entry.id   AF-D5ZRZ1-F1
#
_cell.length_a   1.000
_cell.length_b   1.000
_cell.length_c   1.000
_cell.angle_alpha   90.00
_cell.angle_beta   90.00
_cell.angle_gamma   90.00
#
_symmetry.space_group_name_H-M   'P 1'
#
loop_
_entity.id
_entity.type
_entity.pdbx_description
1 polymer ?
#
loop_
_entity_poly.entity_id
_entity_poly.type
_entity_poly.pdbx_seq_one_letter_code
_entity_poly.pdbx_strand_id
1 'polypeptide(L)'
;MFVVGHRLREGADVGAHPYDHGHTVAGWTGFGIVTAGAAVLGLGVCTVSGPLSAVGAGIVVVGLLTTWVLHLAGWGKASGPRPREQWDWRVRDLEALEGHARCLGCRLAGRGRGGRDAARVASGREAVPAPRGGTADADPVGTGRAGAEPPRGAVVGGGP
;
A
#
# COMPACT_ATOMS: atom_id res chain seq x y z
N MET A 1 -19.11 51.95 -0.86
CA MET A 1 -18.89 50.71 -1.64
C MET A 1 -17.48 50.23 -1.33
N PHE A 2 -17.33 49.38 -0.31
CA PHE A 2 -16.02 48.95 0.19
C PHE A 2 -15.45 47.84 -0.70
N VAL A 3 -14.35 48.14 -1.37
CA VAL A 3 -13.47 47.13 -1.98
C VAL A 3 -12.70 46.46 -0.83
N VAL A 4 -13.26 45.36 -0.32
CA VAL A 4 -12.56 44.45 0.59
C VAL A 4 -11.60 43.62 -0.26
N GLY A 5 -10.40 44.15 -0.43
CA GLY A 5 -9.29 43.49 -1.10
C GLY A 5 -8.90 42.22 -0.33
N HIS A 6 -9.24 41.06 -0.88
CA HIS A 6 -8.39 39.94 -1.30
C HIS A 6 -7.10 39.57 -0.53
N ARG A 7 -6.84 40.13 0.66
CA ARG A 7 -5.65 39.87 1.49
C ARG A 7 -5.90 38.89 2.65
N LEU A 8 -7.06 38.22 2.66
CA LEU A 8 -7.31 37.04 3.53
C LEU A 8 -6.86 35.73 2.87
N ARG A 9 -5.82 35.77 2.02
CA ARG A 9 -5.18 34.58 1.42
C ARG A 9 -3.85 34.21 2.07
N GLU A 10 -3.51 34.83 3.20
CA GLU A 10 -2.31 34.51 4.00
C GLU A 10 -2.64 33.63 5.22
N GLY A 11 -3.93 33.32 5.43
CA GLY A 11 -4.41 32.28 6.36
C GLY A 11 -4.68 30.95 5.67
N ALA A 12 -4.07 30.70 4.51
CA ALA A 12 -4.12 29.41 3.83
C ALA A 12 -3.47 28.34 4.72
N ASP A 13 -4.32 27.70 5.53
CA ASP A 13 -4.30 26.26 5.76
C ASP A 13 -3.04 25.68 6.41
N VAL A 14 -2.25 26.46 7.15
CA VAL A 14 -1.08 25.97 7.92
C VAL A 14 -1.49 25.02 9.07
N GLY A 15 -2.79 24.80 9.29
CA GLY A 15 -3.33 23.82 10.25
C GLY A 15 -4.19 22.70 9.64
N ALA A 16 -4.44 22.71 8.33
CA ALA A 16 -5.27 21.72 7.66
C ALA A 16 -4.47 20.99 6.60
N HIS A 17 -3.26 20.53 6.95
CA HIS A 17 -2.69 19.46 6.16
C HIS A 17 -3.64 18.27 6.34
N PRO A 18 -4.32 17.79 5.28
CA PRO A 18 -5.17 16.62 5.36
C PRO A 18 -4.17 15.46 5.46
N TYR A 19 -3.61 15.26 6.64
CA TYR A 19 -2.81 14.11 6.98
C TYR A 19 -3.69 13.26 7.86
N ASP A 20 -3.80 11.99 7.50
CA ASP A 20 -4.33 10.93 8.34
C ASP A 20 -3.57 10.94 9.68
N HIS A 21 -4.12 11.66 10.66
CA HIS A 21 -3.52 12.00 11.97
C HIS A 21 -3.37 10.77 12.86
N GLY A 22 -2.74 9.69 12.39
CA GLY A 22 -2.38 8.54 13.22
C GLY A 22 -3.54 7.84 13.96
N HIS A 23 -4.80 8.16 13.69
CA HIS A 23 -5.96 7.67 14.43
C HIS A 23 -6.41 6.29 13.98
N THR A 24 -5.48 5.33 13.88
CA THR A 24 -5.87 3.94 13.63
C THR A 24 -6.37 3.30 14.91
N VAL A 25 -7.42 2.48 14.83
CA VAL A 25 -7.92 1.69 15.97
C VAL A 25 -6.81 0.80 16.49
N ALA A 26 -6.07 0.14 15.58
CA ALA A 26 -4.92 -0.69 15.95
C ALA A 26 -3.89 0.08 16.79
N GLY A 27 -3.55 1.31 16.37
CA GLY A 27 -2.59 2.16 17.07
C GLY A 27 -3.07 2.59 18.45
N TRP A 28 -4.29 3.13 18.58
CA TRP A 28 -4.81 3.60 19.86
C TRP A 28 -5.06 2.48 20.86
N THR A 29 -5.59 1.34 20.41
CA THR A 29 -5.76 0.15 21.26
C THR A 29 -4.42 -0.37 21.75
N GLY A 30 -3.44 -0.52 20.84
CA GLY A 30 -2.08 -0.92 21.19
C GLY A 30 -1.43 0.02 22.20
N PHE A 31 -1.52 1.33 21.94
CA PHE A 31 -0.96 2.36 22.82
C PHE A 31 -1.55 2.30 24.23
N GLY A 32 -2.87 2.17 24.36
CA GLY A 32 -3.54 2.05 25.66
C GLY A 32 -3.07 0.82 26.44
N ILE A 33 -3.04 -0.35 25.79
CA ILE A 33 -2.63 -1.60 26.44
C ILE A 33 -1.15 -1.56 26.85
N VAL A 34 -0.26 -1.16 25.95
CA VAL A 34 1.18 -1.12 26.22
C VAL A 34 1.52 -0.10 27.30
N THR A 35 0.84 1.05 27.33
CA THR A 35 1.04 2.06 28.40
C THR A 35 0.64 1.50 29.76
N ALA A 36 -0.50 0.83 29.86
CA ALA A 36 -0.93 0.16 31.09
C ALA A 36 0.07 -0.93 31.52
N GLY A 37 0.52 -1.76 30.57
CA GLY A 37 1.53 -2.80 30.84
C GLY A 37 2.87 -2.21 31.31
N ALA A 38 3.33 -1.11 30.70
CA ALA A 38 4.54 -0.42 31.10
C ALA A 38 4.45 0.19 32.50
N ALA A 39 3.28 0.74 32.88
CA ALA A 39 3.05 1.24 34.24
C ALA A 39 3.11 0.10 35.27
N VAL A 40 2.46 -1.04 35.00
CA VAL A 40 2.49 -2.23 35.86
C VAL A 40 3.91 -2.79 35.95
N LEU A 41 4.62 -2.87 34.83
CA LEU A 41 6.01 -3.33 34.78
C LEU A 41 6.93 -2.42 35.61
N GLY A 42 6.81 -1.10 35.45
CA GLY A 42 7.56 -0.12 36.22
C GLY A 42 7.30 -0.23 37.73
N LEU A 43 6.05 -0.43 38.14
CA LEU A 43 5.72 -0.70 39.53
C LEU A 43 6.36 -2.00 40.04
N GLY A 44 6.37 -3.05 39.22
CA GLY A 44 7.06 -4.31 39.51
C GLY A 44 8.56 -4.12 39.78
N VAL A 45 9.22 -3.29 38.97
CA VAL A 45 10.63 -2.96 39.14
C VAL A 45 10.85 -2.16 40.44
N CYS A 46 10.07 -1.11 40.68
CA CYS A 46 10.20 -0.27 41.89
C CYS A 46 9.97 -1.03 43.20
N THR A 47 9.15 -2.09 43.15
CA THR A 47 8.85 -2.95 44.31
C THR A 47 9.69 -4.22 44.36
N VAL A 48 10.61 -4.43 43.41
CA VAL A 48 11.42 -5.64 43.26
C VAL A 48 10.55 -6.91 43.21
N SER A 49 9.37 -6.80 42.60
CA SER A 49 8.38 -7.87 42.52
C SER A 49 8.47 -8.58 41.17
N GLY A 50 9.02 -9.80 41.19
CA GLY A 50 9.07 -10.69 40.03
C GLY A 50 7.69 -10.96 39.42
N PRO A 51 6.66 -11.33 40.22
CA PRO A 51 5.31 -11.56 39.72
C PRO A 51 4.70 -10.33 39.05
N LEU A 52 4.83 -9.15 39.65
CA LEU A 52 4.26 -7.92 39.10
C LEU A 52 4.95 -7.51 37.79
N SER A 53 6.27 -7.70 37.74
CA SER A 53 7.04 -7.49 36.51
C SER A 53 6.62 -8.46 35.39
N ALA A 54 6.39 -9.73 35.72
CA ALA A 54 5.92 -10.73 34.75
C ALA A 54 4.52 -10.38 34.20
N VAL A 55 3.60 -9.92 35.04
CA VAL A 55 2.28 -9.46 34.62
C VAL A 55 2.39 -8.25 33.68
N GLY A 56 3.18 -7.24 34.06
CA GLY A 56 3.41 -6.06 33.21
C GLY A 56 3.98 -6.42 31.83
N ALA A 57 4.99 -7.29 31.81
CA ALA A 57 5.56 -7.82 30.56
C ALA A 57 4.52 -8.58 29.73
N GLY A 58 3.69 -9.40 30.36
CA GLY A 58 2.58 -10.10 29.71
C GLY A 58 1.59 -9.16 29.05
N ILE A 59 1.21 -8.06 29.72
CA ILE A 59 0.30 -7.04 29.16
C ILE A 59 0.93 -6.38 27.92
N VAL A 60 2.23 -6.07 27.95
CA VAL A 60 2.94 -5.51 26.78
C VAL A 60 2.90 -6.46 25.59
N VAL A 61 3.13 -7.76 25.81
CA VAL A 61 3.02 -8.78 24.76
C VAL A 61 1.60 -8.85 24.20
N VAL A 62 0.57 -8.82 25.07
CA VAL A 62 -0.83 -8.78 24.64
C VAL A 62 -1.12 -7.53 23.80
N GLY A 63 -0.59 -6.36 24.17
CA GLY A 63 -0.73 -5.13 23.39
C GLY A 63 -0.12 -5.23 21.99
N LEU A 64 1.08 -5.83 21.89
CA LEU A 64 1.75 -6.09 20.61
C LEU A 64 0.94 -7.04 19.74
N LEU A 65 0.47 -8.17 20.30
CA LEU A 65 -0.36 -9.13 19.57
C LEU A 65 -1.69 -8.53 19.12
N THR A 66 -2.34 -7.76 19.99
CA THR A 66 -3.60 -7.08 19.68
C THR A 66 -3.42 -6.10 18.52
N THR A 67 -2.37 -5.27 18.57
CA THR A 67 -2.04 -4.32 17.49
C THR A 67 -1.78 -5.06 16.18
N TRP A 68 -1.05 -6.18 16.25
CA TRP A 68 -0.74 -6.99 15.08
C TRP A 68 -2.00 -7.62 14.47
N VAL A 69 -2.86 -8.24 15.28
CA VAL A 69 -4.14 -8.82 14.84
C VAL A 69 -5.04 -7.76 14.23
N LEU A 70 -5.18 -6.59 14.86
CA LEU A 70 -5.97 -5.48 14.34
C LEU A 70 -5.41 -4.96 13.01
N HIS A 71 -4.09 -4.85 12.89
CA HIS A 71 -3.43 -4.48 11.63
C HIS A 71 -3.71 -5.51 10.53
N LEU A 72 -3.59 -6.80 10.84
CA LEU A 72 -3.92 -7.89 9.93
C LEU A 72 -5.41 -7.94 9.58
N ALA A 73 -6.27 -7.42 10.45
CA ALA A 73 -7.68 -7.23 10.18
C ALA A 73 -7.94 -5.92 9.40
N GLY A 74 -6.94 -5.14 9.00
CA GLY A 74 -7.15 -3.94 8.19
C GLY A 74 -7.58 -2.70 8.97
N TRP A 75 -7.50 -2.75 10.31
CA TRP A 75 -7.72 -1.61 11.20
C TRP A 75 -6.43 -0.81 11.48
N GLY A 76 -5.32 -1.20 10.83
CA GLY A 76 -4.05 -0.49 10.84
C GLY A 76 -3.81 0.28 9.54
N LYS A 77 -2.81 1.16 9.54
CA LYS A 77 -2.43 1.92 8.36
C LYS A 77 -1.70 1.02 7.35
N ALA A 78 -2.18 0.96 6.11
CA ALA A 78 -1.45 0.33 5.01
C ALA A 78 -0.16 1.09 4.70
N SER A 79 0.86 0.37 4.23
CA SER A 79 2.11 0.98 3.77
C SER A 79 1.91 1.57 2.37
N GLY A 80 1.39 2.81 2.29
CA GLY A 80 1.19 3.54 1.04
C GLY A 80 0.28 4.78 1.20
N PRO A 81 0.24 5.69 0.22
CA PRO A 81 -0.71 6.80 0.20
C PRO A 81 -2.13 6.27 0.05
N ARG A 82 -3.02 6.62 0.98
CA ARG A 82 -4.42 6.20 0.97
C ARG A 82 -5.29 7.31 0.37
N PRO A 83 -6.25 7.01 -0.52
CA PRO A 83 -7.25 7.98 -0.98
C PRO A 83 -8.01 8.61 0.19
N ARG A 84 -8.38 9.89 0.09
CA ARG A 84 -8.97 10.66 1.20
C ARG A 84 -10.27 10.08 1.71
N GLU A 85 -11.04 9.45 0.83
CA GLU A 85 -12.30 8.77 1.16
C GLU A 85 -12.14 7.54 2.08
N GLN A 86 -10.91 7.06 2.27
CA GLN A 86 -10.59 5.91 3.12
C GLN A 86 -9.85 6.29 4.41
N TRP A 87 -9.80 7.58 4.77
CA TRP A 87 -9.14 8.06 5.99
C TRP A 87 -10.00 7.98 7.25
N ASP A 88 -11.29 7.65 7.13
CA ASP A 88 -12.09 7.39 8.32
C ASP A 88 -11.57 6.12 9.01
N TRP A 89 -11.24 6.24 10.29
CA TRP A 89 -10.76 5.15 11.14
C TRP A 89 -11.76 3.99 11.25
N ARG A 90 -13.03 4.24 10.91
CA ARG A 90 -14.10 3.23 10.85
C ARG A 90 -14.07 2.39 9.57
N VAL A 91 -13.38 2.83 8.53
CA VAL A 91 -13.28 2.11 7.26
C VAL A 91 -12.14 1.10 7.33
N ARG A 92 -12.53 -0.18 7.26
CA ARG A 92 -11.61 -1.32 7.30
C ARG A 92 -10.94 -1.51 5.96
N ASP A 93 -9.62 -1.74 5.97
CA ASP A 93 -8.88 -2.18 4.79
C ASP A 93 -9.14 -3.67 4.50
N LEU A 94 -9.80 -3.98 3.39
CA LEU A 94 -10.01 -5.36 2.98
C LEU A 94 -8.79 -5.95 2.27
N GLU A 95 -7.93 -5.12 1.67
CA GLU A 95 -6.69 -5.57 0.99
C GLU A 95 -5.66 -6.11 2.00
N ALA A 96 -5.79 -5.74 3.27
CA ALA A 96 -4.99 -6.32 4.36
C ALA A 96 -5.17 -7.85 4.52
N LEU A 97 -6.28 -8.42 4.03
CA LEU A 97 -6.51 -9.87 3.98
C LEU A 97 -5.61 -10.56 2.96
N GLU A 98 -5.38 -9.93 1.81
CA GLU A 98 -4.48 -10.42 0.75
C GLU A 98 -3.00 -10.11 1.09
N GLY A 99 -2.79 -9.04 1.85
CA GLY A 99 -1.53 -8.64 2.45
C GLY A 99 -0.72 -7.69 1.59
N HIS A 100 -0.26 -6.59 2.19
CA HIS A 100 0.52 -5.58 1.49
C HIS A 100 1.95 -6.05 1.18
N ALA A 101 2.37 -5.91 -0.07
CA ALA A 101 3.66 -6.38 -0.58
C ALA A 101 4.90 -5.84 0.17
N ARG A 102 4.77 -4.67 0.81
CA ARG A 102 5.83 -3.98 1.57
C ARG A 102 5.58 -3.88 3.08
N CYS A 103 4.48 -4.42 3.60
CA CYS A 103 4.23 -4.40 5.05
C CYS A 103 4.93 -5.58 5.74
N LEU A 104 5.78 -5.28 6.73
CA LEU A 104 6.44 -6.30 7.55
C LEU A 104 5.42 -7.12 8.34
N GLY A 105 4.39 -6.50 8.93
CA GLY A 105 3.35 -7.19 9.69
C GLY A 105 2.58 -8.23 8.87
N CYS A 106 2.19 -7.87 7.63
CA CYS A 106 1.55 -8.80 6.69
C CYS A 106 2.51 -9.90 6.23
N ARG A 107 3.79 -9.57 6.02
CA ARG A 107 4.83 -10.54 5.61
C ARG A 107 5.15 -11.56 6.70
N LEU A 108 5.22 -11.12 7.97
CA LEU A 108 5.36 -12.00 9.14
C LEU A 108 4.17 -12.96 9.24
N ALA A 109 2.98 -12.53 8.82
CA ALA A 109 1.80 -13.38 8.70
C ALA A 109 1.75 -14.25 7.43
N GLY A 110 2.79 -14.21 6.58
CA GLY A 110 2.86 -15.00 5.34
C GLY A 110 2.02 -14.45 4.17
N ARG A 111 1.37 -13.29 4.32
CA ARG A 111 0.49 -12.69 3.30
C ARG A 111 1.28 -11.88 2.26
N GLY A 112 0.72 -11.66 1.07
CA GLY A 112 1.36 -10.91 -0.02
C GLY A 112 2.43 -11.68 -0.84
N ARG A 113 2.50 -13.02 -0.70
CA ARG A 113 3.39 -13.90 -1.51
C ARG A 113 2.69 -14.44 -2.76
N GLY A 114 1.37 -14.66 -2.70
CA GLY A 114 0.58 -15.27 -3.78
C GLY A 114 0.68 -14.56 -5.13
N GLY A 115 0.77 -13.23 -5.16
CA GLY A 115 0.94 -12.48 -6.41
C GLY A 115 2.32 -12.66 -7.07
N ARG A 116 3.38 -12.88 -6.28
CA ARG A 116 4.74 -13.13 -6.81
C ARG A 116 4.89 -14.56 -7.30
N ASP A 117 4.29 -15.51 -6.57
CA ASP A 117 4.31 -16.93 -6.95
C ASP A 117 3.43 -17.19 -8.18
N ALA A 118 2.26 -16.56 -8.29
CA ALA A 118 1.41 -16.62 -9.47
C ALA A 118 2.07 -15.98 -10.71
N ALA A 119 2.72 -14.82 -10.56
CA ALA A 119 3.48 -14.19 -11.64
C ALA A 119 4.69 -15.04 -12.08
N ARG A 120 5.35 -15.74 -11.15
CA ARG A 120 6.45 -16.67 -11.45
C ARG A 120 5.96 -17.93 -12.19
N VAL A 121 4.81 -18.47 -11.79
CA VAL A 121 4.19 -19.62 -12.48
C VAL A 121 3.68 -19.22 -13.88
N ALA A 122 3.13 -18.02 -14.04
CA ALA A 122 2.75 -17.48 -15.34
C ALA A 122 3.97 -17.27 -16.26
N SER A 123 5.08 -16.74 -15.71
CA SER A 123 6.32 -16.53 -16.47
C SER A 123 7.07 -17.83 -16.80
N GLY A 124 6.83 -18.93 -16.09
CA GLY A 124 7.48 -20.22 -16.32
C GLY A 124 6.83 -21.08 -17.41
N ARG A 125 5.72 -20.64 -18.01
CA ARG A 125 4.96 -21.44 -18.99
C ARG A 125 5.28 -21.12 -20.45
N GLU A 126 6.22 -20.22 -20.72
CA GLU A 126 6.67 -19.89 -22.08
C GLU A 126 8.16 -20.19 -22.26
N ALA A 127 8.49 -21.48 -22.27
CA ALA A 127 9.70 -21.98 -22.88
C ALA A 127 9.29 -22.90 -24.03
N VAL A 128 8.94 -22.29 -25.17
CA VAL A 128 8.79 -23.00 -26.44
C VAL A 128 10.18 -23.54 -26.83
N PRO A 129 10.37 -24.84 -27.12
CA PRO A 129 11.64 -25.34 -27.59
C PRO A 129 11.92 -24.77 -28.99
N ALA A 130 13.05 -24.08 -29.14
CA ALA A 130 13.50 -23.59 -30.44
C ALA A 130 13.75 -24.76 -31.42
N PRO A 131 13.23 -24.73 -32.66
CA PRO A 131 13.61 -25.72 -33.66
C PRO A 131 15.07 -25.49 -34.10
N ARG A 132 15.86 -26.58 -34.10
CA ARG A 132 17.19 -26.62 -34.71
C ARG A 132 17.08 -26.87 -36.22
N GLY A 133 17.82 -26.10 -37.00
CA GLY A 133 18.04 -26.27 -38.44
C GLY A 133 17.87 -24.93 -39.15
N GLY A 134 18.76 -24.42 -39.98
CA GLY A 134 19.99 -24.89 -40.60
C GLY A 134 20.34 -23.82 -41.63
N THR A 135 21.61 -23.44 -41.72
CA THR A 135 22.12 -22.33 -42.55
C THR A 135 22.12 -22.67 -44.04
N ALA A 136 21.65 -21.76 -44.90
CA ALA A 136 22.19 -21.54 -46.24
C ALA A 136 21.77 -20.16 -46.80
N ASP A 137 22.78 -19.38 -47.17
CA ASP A 137 22.76 -18.11 -47.91
C ASP A 137 22.02 -18.17 -49.26
N ALA A 138 21.37 -17.05 -49.62
CA ALA A 138 21.66 -16.28 -50.83
C ALA A 138 20.76 -15.02 -50.94
N ASP A 139 21.40 -13.87 -51.13
CA ASP A 139 20.86 -12.54 -51.46
C ASP A 139 21.35 -12.20 -52.91
N PRO A 140 21.02 -11.05 -53.55
CA PRO A 140 19.74 -10.49 -53.99
C PRO A 140 19.72 -10.14 -55.52
N VAL A 141 18.54 -9.88 -56.10
CA VAL A 141 18.30 -9.12 -57.37
C VAL A 141 16.78 -8.86 -57.43
N GLY A 142 16.19 -7.71 -57.80
CA GLY A 142 16.63 -6.43 -58.29
C GLY A 142 15.41 -5.73 -58.96
N THR A 143 15.11 -4.49 -58.55
CA THR A 143 14.35 -3.43 -59.27
C THR A 143 12.82 -3.54 -59.52
N GLY A 144 12.10 -2.47 -59.13
CA GLY A 144 10.80 -2.10 -59.71
C GLY A 144 10.08 -0.96 -58.98
N ARG A 145 10.21 0.28 -59.48
CA ARG A 145 9.57 1.52 -58.99
C ARG A 145 8.16 1.67 -59.59
N ALA A 146 7.15 1.92 -58.75
CA ALA A 146 5.92 2.71 -59.00
C ALA A 146 5.12 2.68 -57.67
N GLY A 147 4.78 3.78 -56.98
CA GLY A 147 4.11 4.97 -57.47
C GLY A 147 2.61 4.85 -57.17
N ALA A 148 2.18 5.19 -55.94
CA ALA A 148 0.77 5.45 -55.61
C ALA A 148 0.64 6.13 -54.22
N GLU A 149 0.39 7.44 -54.22
CA GLU A 149 -0.24 8.19 -53.12
C GLU A 149 -1.78 8.04 -53.26
N PRO A 150 -2.55 7.89 -52.18
CA PRO A 150 -3.60 8.88 -51.86
C PRO A 150 -3.94 8.95 -50.33
N PRO A 151 -5.00 9.64 -49.88
CA PRO A 151 -5.09 11.09 -49.76
C PRO A 151 -5.40 11.58 -48.32
N ARG A 152 -5.16 12.87 -48.10
CA ARG A 152 -5.68 13.66 -46.97
C ARG A 152 -7.18 13.95 -47.13
N GLY A 153 -7.96 13.88 -46.04
CA GLY A 153 -9.12 14.77 -45.85
C GLY A 153 -10.45 14.17 -45.34
N ALA A 154 -10.80 14.57 -44.11
CA ALA A 154 -12.09 15.11 -43.62
C ALA A 154 -13.41 14.29 -43.67
N VAL A 155 -14.16 14.34 -42.54
CA VAL A 155 -15.61 14.61 -42.32
C VAL A 155 -15.85 14.39 -40.80
N VAL A 156 -16.12 15.38 -39.93
CA VAL A 156 -17.29 16.25 -39.67
C VAL A 156 -18.57 15.52 -39.21
N GLY A 157 -19.11 15.94 -38.05
CA GLY A 157 -20.50 15.74 -37.58
C GLY A 157 -20.58 14.93 -36.28
N GLY A 158 -21.27 15.33 -35.20
CA GLY A 158 -22.25 16.40 -34.98
C GLY A 158 -23.47 15.85 -34.21
N GLY A 159 -23.64 16.28 -32.94
CA GLY A 159 -24.89 16.25 -32.15
C GLY A 159 -25.37 14.89 -31.61
N PRO A 160 -26.37 14.87 -30.70
CA PRO A 160 -27.21 15.97 -30.18
C PRO A 160 -26.70 16.67 -28.91
#